data_AF-A0A518DTV0-F1
#
_entry.id   AF-A0A518DTV0-F1
#
_cell.length_a   1.000
_cell.length_b   1.000
_cell.length_c   1.000
_cell.angle_alpha   90.00
_cell.angle_beta   90.00
_cell.angle_gamma   90.00
#
_symmetry.space_group_name_H-M   'P 1'
#
loop_
_entity.id
_entity.type
_entity.pdbx_description
1 polymer ?
#
loop_
_entity_poly.entity_id
_entity_poly.type
_entity_poly.pdbx_seq_one_letter_code
_entity_poly.pdbx_strand_id
1 'polypeptide(L)'
;MLRTFLAAAGVLAAVCAAPLLGAEIEVAPLVKTIQGVGPKGEGNVAAGKAWRTLSQADVSQLPEILAGFDDAGPLAVNYLRAAVDTIAESAHKKGEQLPLAALNAFLADRNHAPRARRAAFEWIVRVNPAAEAELIPSMLDDPSLELRREAVAHKLEEAKALADAKNEEAATAAYRAAMTAARDLDQIKLADKALEDRGIEVDLPAHFGFIQRWQLIGPFDNTDKAGFAVAYPPENEFLADAEYAGKAGNVSWKSHTEVDDYGLVDLNKVVGKHMGAIVYARAEFIADEARPVDVRLGCINANKVWLNGELLTANEVYHANRSVDQYVGEGRLKKGKNVILVKICQNEQTENWAQDWQFQLRVCDKFGTAVLSQDRPLKRTAALDRLLR
;
A
#
# COMPACT_ATOMS: atom_id res chain seq x y z
N MET A 1 -98.57 -15.76 31.90
CA MET A 1 -98.28 -15.94 30.46
C MET A 1 -97.14 -15.01 30.08
N LEU A 2 -96.26 -15.51 29.22
CA LEU A 2 -94.89 -15.11 28.88
C LEU A 2 -94.64 -13.60 28.63
N ARG A 3 -93.57 -13.07 29.23
CA ARG A 3 -92.91 -11.81 28.84
C ARG A 3 -91.75 -12.14 27.89
N THR A 4 -91.75 -11.57 26.70
CA THR A 4 -90.65 -11.57 25.72
C THR A 4 -89.66 -10.45 26.02
N PHE A 5 -88.38 -10.77 26.13
CA PHE A 5 -87.27 -9.82 26.01
C PHE A 5 -86.26 -10.37 24.98
N LEU A 6 -85.95 -9.54 23.97
CA LEU A 6 -84.88 -9.76 23.00
C LEU A 6 -83.51 -9.70 23.68
N ALA A 7 -82.62 -10.63 23.35
CA ALA A 7 -81.19 -10.55 23.66
C ALA A 7 -80.41 -10.38 22.34
N ALA A 8 -79.65 -9.30 22.24
CA ALA A 8 -78.73 -9.02 21.15
C ALA A 8 -77.38 -9.74 21.41
N ALA A 9 -76.92 -10.54 20.45
CA ALA A 9 -75.59 -11.15 20.48
C ALA A 9 -74.61 -10.28 19.67
N GLY A 10 -73.70 -9.61 20.37
CA GLY A 10 -72.55 -8.92 19.77
C GLY A 10 -71.39 -9.89 19.58
N VAL A 11 -70.92 -10.05 18.35
CA VAL A 11 -69.71 -10.81 18.01
C VAL A 11 -68.51 -9.87 18.13
N LEU A 12 -67.64 -10.12 19.09
CA LEU A 12 -66.35 -9.44 19.22
C LEU A 12 -65.32 -10.15 18.32
N ALA A 13 -64.94 -9.53 17.20
CA ALA A 13 -63.85 -10.00 16.37
C ALA A 13 -62.51 -9.49 16.93
N ALA A 14 -61.71 -10.39 17.51
CA ALA A 14 -60.34 -10.10 17.90
C ALA A 14 -59.45 -10.07 16.64
N VAL A 15 -59.03 -8.88 16.23
CA VAL A 15 -58.02 -8.70 15.17
C VAL A 15 -56.64 -8.91 15.81
N CYS A 16 -56.05 -10.09 15.59
CA CYS A 16 -54.63 -10.32 15.86
C CYS A 16 -53.82 -9.56 14.79
N ALA A 17 -53.31 -8.37 15.14
CA ALA A 17 -52.30 -7.68 14.35
C ALA A 17 -50.97 -8.43 14.53
N ALA A 18 -50.63 -9.30 13.56
CA ALA A 18 -49.26 -9.79 13.41
C ALA A 18 -48.37 -8.60 13.01
N PRO A 19 -47.17 -8.45 13.61
CA PRO A 19 -46.24 -7.42 13.16
C PRO A 19 -45.87 -7.72 11.70
N LEU A 20 -46.06 -6.74 10.82
CA LEU A 20 -45.51 -6.74 9.48
C LEU A 20 -43.98 -6.75 9.59
N LEU A 21 -43.38 -7.93 9.57
CA LEU A 21 -41.96 -8.09 9.25
C LEU A 21 -41.79 -7.52 7.84
N GLY A 22 -41.14 -6.37 7.72
CA GLY A 22 -40.73 -5.84 6.43
C GLY A 22 -39.90 -6.88 5.68
N ALA A 23 -40.08 -6.97 4.37
CA ALA A 23 -39.27 -7.87 3.56
C ALA A 23 -37.77 -7.57 3.79
N GLU A 24 -37.00 -8.61 4.09
CA GLU A 24 -35.55 -8.52 4.26
C GLU A 24 -34.92 -7.94 2.98
N ILE A 25 -33.98 -7.01 3.15
CA ILE A 25 -33.32 -6.38 2.01
C ILE A 25 -32.38 -7.40 1.37
N GLU A 26 -32.58 -7.67 0.07
CA GLU A 26 -31.66 -8.51 -0.70
C GLU A 26 -30.34 -7.76 -0.94
N VAL A 27 -29.34 -8.02 -0.09
CA VAL A 27 -28.05 -7.32 -0.10
C VAL A 27 -27.24 -7.63 -1.35
N ALA A 28 -27.06 -8.91 -1.69
CA ALA A 28 -26.25 -9.35 -2.83
C ALA A 28 -26.52 -8.61 -4.17
N PRO A 29 -27.77 -8.45 -4.67
CA PRO A 29 -28.02 -7.73 -5.93
C PRO A 29 -27.71 -6.23 -5.83
N LEU A 30 -27.92 -5.61 -4.66
CA LEU A 30 -27.62 -4.20 -4.43
C LEU A 30 -26.11 -3.95 -4.40
N VAL A 31 -25.37 -4.80 -3.69
CA VAL A 31 -23.90 -4.81 -3.66
C VAL A 31 -23.35 -4.98 -5.07
N LYS A 32 -23.85 -5.96 -5.83
CA LYS A 32 -23.42 -6.19 -7.22
C LYS A 32 -23.67 -4.98 -8.12
N THR A 33 -24.79 -4.27 -7.92
CA THR A 33 -25.08 -3.03 -8.65
C THR A 33 -24.08 -1.93 -8.31
N ILE A 34 -23.68 -1.81 -7.03
CA ILE A 34 -22.69 -0.82 -6.58
C ILE A 34 -21.29 -1.18 -7.07
N GLN A 35 -20.91 -2.45 -7.06
CA GLN A 35 -19.62 -2.94 -7.59
C GLN A 35 -19.46 -2.63 -9.08
N GLY A 36 -20.56 -2.52 -9.83
CA GLY A 36 -20.56 -2.14 -11.25
C GLY A 36 -20.21 -0.67 -11.54
N VAL A 37 -19.86 0.16 -10.54
CA VAL A 37 -19.44 1.54 -10.77
C VAL A 37 -18.08 1.59 -11.47
N GLY A 38 -18.09 2.02 -12.72
CA GLY A 38 -16.92 2.07 -13.59
C GLY A 38 -16.15 3.40 -13.53
N PRO A 39 -15.08 3.50 -14.33
CA PRO A 39 -14.31 4.74 -14.49
C PRO A 39 -15.20 5.93 -14.87
N LYS A 40 -14.82 7.13 -14.40
CA LYS A 40 -15.58 8.38 -14.64
C LYS A 40 -17.03 8.35 -14.14
N GLY A 41 -17.38 7.42 -13.24
CA GLY A 41 -18.71 7.35 -12.61
C GLY A 41 -19.76 6.66 -13.46
N GLU A 42 -19.37 5.81 -14.42
CA GLU A 42 -20.30 4.93 -15.12
C GLU A 42 -21.11 4.09 -14.11
N GLY A 43 -22.43 4.02 -14.29
CA GLY A 43 -23.32 3.29 -13.37
C GLY A 43 -23.72 4.05 -12.08
N ASN A 44 -23.25 5.30 -11.87
CA ASN A 44 -23.48 6.03 -10.61
C ASN A 44 -24.96 6.22 -10.22
N VAL A 45 -25.87 6.40 -11.19
CA VAL A 45 -27.31 6.58 -10.92
C VAL A 45 -27.91 5.30 -10.36
N ALA A 46 -27.55 4.15 -10.95
CA ALA A 46 -28.00 2.84 -10.47
C ALA A 46 -27.40 2.54 -9.09
N ALA A 47 -26.09 2.77 -8.91
CA ALA A 47 -25.42 2.62 -7.63
C ALA A 47 -26.02 3.53 -6.54
N GLY A 48 -26.36 4.78 -6.87
CA GLY A 48 -27.02 5.70 -5.94
C GLY A 48 -28.42 5.25 -5.53
N LYS A 49 -29.17 4.58 -6.42
CA LYS A 49 -30.46 3.95 -6.05
C LYS A 49 -30.23 2.72 -5.16
N ALA A 50 -29.31 1.84 -5.58
CA ALA A 50 -28.97 0.63 -4.83
C ALA A 50 -28.48 0.97 -3.42
N TRP A 51 -27.60 1.96 -3.28
CA TRP A 51 -27.10 2.47 -2.00
C TRP A 51 -28.22 2.97 -1.09
N ARG A 52 -29.20 3.74 -1.60
CA ARG A 52 -30.32 4.23 -0.77
C ARG A 52 -31.14 3.07 -0.18
N THR A 53 -31.36 2.02 -0.97
CA THR A 53 -32.04 0.81 -0.50
C THR A 53 -31.15 0.05 0.47
N LEU A 54 -29.87 -0.15 0.14
CA LEU A 54 -28.91 -0.89 0.97
C LEU A 54 -28.74 -0.26 2.36
N SER A 55 -28.72 1.07 2.45
CA SER A 55 -28.60 1.83 3.70
C SER A 55 -29.81 1.66 4.65
N GLN A 56 -30.87 0.96 4.22
CA GLN A 56 -32.03 0.62 5.05
C GLN A 56 -31.96 -0.82 5.58
N ALA A 57 -30.88 -1.55 5.28
CA ALA A 57 -30.70 -2.94 5.68
C ALA A 57 -30.61 -3.08 7.20
N ASP A 58 -30.91 -4.28 7.69
CA ASP A 58 -30.81 -4.58 9.12
C ASP A 58 -29.34 -4.64 9.55
N VAL A 59 -29.07 -4.31 10.82
CA VAL A 59 -27.72 -4.33 11.39
C VAL A 59 -27.06 -5.71 11.28
N SER A 60 -27.84 -6.80 11.31
CA SER A 60 -27.34 -8.17 11.15
C SER A 60 -26.73 -8.43 9.77
N GLN A 61 -27.07 -7.62 8.76
CA GLN A 61 -26.58 -7.75 7.39
C GLN A 61 -25.26 -7.00 7.15
N LEU A 62 -24.75 -6.26 8.15
CA LEU A 62 -23.48 -5.51 8.05
C LEU A 62 -22.29 -6.36 7.56
N PRO A 63 -22.06 -7.60 8.04
CA PRO A 63 -20.97 -8.43 7.54
C PRO A 63 -21.10 -8.77 6.04
N GLU A 64 -22.32 -9.00 5.54
CA GLU A 64 -22.56 -9.26 4.11
C GLU A 64 -22.27 -8.01 3.26
N ILE A 65 -22.68 -6.84 3.74
CA ILE A 65 -22.40 -5.56 3.07
C ILE A 65 -20.90 -5.26 3.05
N LEU A 66 -20.20 -5.53 4.17
CA LEU A 66 -18.75 -5.39 4.28
C LEU A 66 -18.01 -6.34 3.35
N ALA A 67 -18.46 -7.59 3.20
CA ALA A 67 -17.89 -8.55 2.24
C ALA A 67 -18.00 -8.05 0.79
N GLY A 68 -19.00 -7.20 0.49
CA GLY A 68 -19.13 -6.55 -0.80
C GLY A 68 -17.94 -5.70 -1.24
N PHE A 69 -17.04 -5.33 -0.32
CA PHE A 69 -15.83 -4.57 -0.62
C PHE A 69 -14.76 -5.43 -1.33
N ASP A 70 -14.79 -6.75 -1.17
CA ASP A 70 -13.73 -7.66 -1.63
C ASP A 70 -13.51 -7.57 -3.15
N ASP A 71 -14.59 -7.39 -3.90
CA ASP A 71 -14.58 -7.23 -5.36
C ASP A 71 -14.85 -5.78 -5.83
N ALA A 72 -14.82 -4.81 -4.90
CA ALA A 72 -15.21 -3.44 -5.20
C ALA A 72 -14.04 -2.56 -5.68
N GLY A 73 -14.23 -1.88 -6.81
CA GLY A 73 -13.33 -0.81 -7.23
C GLY A 73 -13.37 0.40 -6.28
N PRO A 74 -12.39 1.33 -6.36
CA PRO A 74 -12.27 2.44 -5.40
C PRO A 74 -13.52 3.32 -5.27
N LEU A 75 -14.26 3.53 -6.36
CA LEU A 75 -15.50 4.31 -6.35
C LEU A 75 -16.65 3.55 -5.68
N ALA A 76 -16.77 2.24 -5.92
CA ALA A 76 -17.78 1.38 -5.32
C ALA A 76 -17.59 1.27 -3.80
N VAL A 77 -16.33 1.18 -3.34
CA VAL A 77 -15.98 1.18 -1.91
C VAL A 77 -16.56 2.41 -1.18
N ASN A 78 -16.58 3.59 -1.80
CA ASN A 78 -17.16 4.79 -1.17
C ASN A 78 -18.66 4.64 -0.92
N TYR A 79 -19.41 4.04 -1.86
CA TYR A 79 -20.83 3.77 -1.68
C TYR A 79 -21.07 2.73 -0.59
N LEU A 80 -20.35 1.60 -0.63
CA LEU A 80 -20.50 0.53 0.36
C LEU A 80 -20.14 1.03 1.76
N ARG A 81 -19.05 1.81 1.89
CA ARG A 81 -18.66 2.46 3.15
C ARG A 81 -19.75 3.38 3.68
N ALA A 82 -20.30 4.24 2.82
CA ALA A 82 -21.38 5.11 3.21
C ALA A 82 -22.64 4.33 3.66
N ALA A 83 -22.94 3.18 3.06
CA ALA A 83 -24.06 2.33 3.49
C ALA A 83 -23.80 1.73 4.88
N VAL A 84 -22.63 1.13 5.10
CA VAL A 84 -22.19 0.58 6.40
C VAL A 84 -22.30 1.65 7.48
N ASP A 85 -21.72 2.83 7.23
CA ASP A 85 -21.74 3.93 8.20
C ASP A 85 -23.16 4.44 8.47
N THR A 86 -24.02 4.50 7.44
CA THR A 86 -25.42 4.93 7.61
C THR A 86 -26.20 3.97 8.49
N ILE A 87 -26.08 2.66 8.24
CA ILE A 87 -26.77 1.61 9.01
C ILE A 87 -26.28 1.62 10.46
N ALA A 88 -24.96 1.56 10.65
CA ALA A 88 -24.38 1.45 11.98
C ALA A 88 -24.54 2.74 12.81
N GLU A 89 -24.45 3.93 12.19
CA GLU A 89 -24.71 5.21 12.87
C GLU A 89 -26.18 5.34 13.28
N SER A 90 -27.10 4.96 12.40
CA SER A 90 -28.53 4.95 12.70
C SER A 90 -28.84 4.03 13.88
N ALA A 91 -28.32 2.80 13.86
CA ALA A 91 -28.50 1.83 14.93
C ALA A 91 -27.92 2.34 16.26
N HIS A 92 -26.68 2.84 16.24
CA HIS A 92 -26.01 3.38 17.42
C HIS A 92 -26.80 4.55 18.05
N LYS A 93 -27.29 5.49 17.22
CA LYS A 93 -28.13 6.60 17.69
C LYS A 93 -29.46 6.16 18.30
N LYS A 94 -30.03 5.05 17.83
CA LYS A 94 -31.27 4.47 18.35
C LYS A 94 -31.05 3.57 19.57
N GLY A 95 -29.80 3.31 19.96
CA GLY A 95 -29.47 2.37 21.04
C GLY A 95 -29.65 0.90 20.64
N GLU A 96 -29.72 0.61 19.33
CA GLU A 96 -29.75 -0.76 18.81
C GLU A 96 -28.35 -1.37 18.91
N GLN A 97 -28.27 -2.68 19.16
CA GLN A 97 -27.00 -3.39 19.29
C GLN A 97 -26.45 -3.78 17.92
N LEU A 98 -25.20 -3.39 17.64
CA LEU A 98 -24.47 -3.89 16.48
C LEU A 98 -24.10 -5.38 16.68
N PRO A 99 -23.99 -6.18 15.60
CA PRO A 99 -23.65 -7.59 15.69
C PRO A 99 -22.15 -7.80 15.96
N LEU A 100 -21.68 -7.42 17.16
CA LEU A 100 -20.26 -7.41 17.52
C LEU A 100 -19.57 -8.76 17.32
N ALA A 101 -20.24 -9.88 17.62
CA ALA A 101 -19.67 -11.20 17.39
C ALA A 101 -19.36 -11.45 15.90
N ALA A 102 -20.28 -11.08 15.00
CA ALA A 102 -20.11 -11.23 13.57
C ALA A 102 -19.08 -10.24 13.01
N LEU A 103 -19.06 -8.99 13.51
CA LEU A 103 -18.05 -7.99 13.11
C LEU A 103 -16.64 -8.40 13.55
N ASN A 104 -16.49 -8.98 14.75
CA ASN A 104 -15.20 -9.49 15.21
C ASN A 104 -14.74 -10.69 14.38
N ALA A 105 -15.65 -11.61 14.03
CA ALA A 105 -15.35 -12.72 13.14
C ALA A 105 -14.92 -12.22 11.74
N PHE A 106 -15.62 -11.21 11.20
CA PHE A 106 -15.27 -10.56 9.94
C PHE A 106 -13.88 -9.89 10.00
N LEU A 107 -13.59 -9.14 11.06
CA LEU A 107 -12.31 -8.48 11.25
C LEU A 107 -11.14 -9.48 11.36
N ALA A 108 -11.37 -10.63 11.99
CA ALA A 108 -10.39 -11.70 12.15
C ALA A 108 -10.05 -12.42 10.84
N ASP A 109 -10.96 -12.43 9.85
CA ASP A 109 -10.65 -12.97 8.52
C ASP A 109 -9.77 -11.99 7.73
N ARG A 110 -8.49 -12.35 7.63
CA ARG A 110 -7.46 -11.58 6.94
C ARG A 110 -7.60 -11.57 5.41
N ASN A 111 -8.54 -12.34 4.84
CA ASN A 111 -8.78 -12.38 3.39
C ASN A 111 -9.72 -11.27 2.90
N HIS A 112 -10.51 -10.66 3.79
CA HIS A 112 -11.36 -9.54 3.42
C HIS A 112 -10.55 -8.30 3.07
N ALA A 113 -11.14 -7.44 2.24
CA ALA A 113 -10.57 -6.19 1.80
C ALA A 113 -10.10 -5.33 3.01
N PRO A 114 -8.87 -4.79 2.98
CA PRO A 114 -8.33 -3.95 4.06
C PRO A 114 -9.27 -2.85 4.55
N ARG A 115 -9.96 -2.17 3.63
CA ARG A 115 -10.91 -1.09 3.95
C ARG A 115 -12.20 -1.58 4.59
N ALA A 116 -12.64 -2.79 4.28
CA ALA A 116 -13.79 -3.41 4.94
C ALA A 116 -13.45 -3.80 6.38
N ARG A 117 -12.28 -4.43 6.56
CA ARG A 117 -11.75 -4.77 7.89
C ARG A 117 -11.57 -3.52 8.74
N ARG A 118 -11.03 -2.43 8.16
CA ARG A 118 -10.98 -1.13 8.82
C ARG A 118 -12.36 -0.65 9.27
N ALA A 119 -13.36 -0.69 8.38
CA ALA A 119 -14.71 -0.25 8.71
C ALA A 119 -15.33 -1.07 9.85
N ALA A 120 -15.14 -2.39 9.84
CA ALA A 120 -15.57 -3.26 10.93
C ALA A 120 -14.89 -2.85 12.26
N PHE A 121 -13.57 -2.68 12.25
CA PHE A 121 -12.79 -2.27 13.41
C PHE A 121 -13.28 -0.93 14.00
N GLU A 122 -13.47 0.09 13.17
CA GLU A 122 -13.93 1.42 13.62
C GLU A 122 -15.30 1.35 14.31
N TRP A 123 -16.23 0.55 13.77
CA TRP A 123 -17.54 0.37 14.39
C TRP A 123 -17.49 -0.47 15.67
N ILE A 124 -16.63 -1.50 15.73
CA ILE A 124 -16.39 -2.27 16.95
C ILE A 124 -15.88 -1.36 18.06
N VAL A 125 -14.82 -0.58 17.80
CA VAL A 125 -14.23 0.34 18.78
C VAL A 125 -15.21 1.44 19.17
N ARG A 126 -15.99 1.96 18.23
CA ARG A 126 -16.96 3.03 18.52
C ARG A 126 -18.04 2.61 19.51
N VAL A 127 -18.50 1.36 19.46
CA VAL A 127 -19.52 0.86 20.41
C VAL A 127 -18.92 0.15 21.61
N ASN A 128 -17.68 -0.31 21.50
CA ASN A 128 -16.90 -0.92 22.58
C ASN A 128 -15.46 -0.36 22.60
N PRO A 129 -15.21 0.81 23.22
CA PRO A 129 -13.90 1.44 23.22
C PRO A 129 -12.78 0.58 23.82
N ALA A 130 -13.09 -0.34 24.74
CA ALA A 130 -12.11 -1.25 25.31
C ALA A 130 -11.52 -2.24 24.28
N ALA A 131 -12.26 -2.52 23.20
CA ALA A 131 -11.81 -3.43 22.14
C ALA A 131 -10.54 -2.94 21.44
N GLU A 132 -10.28 -1.64 21.39
CA GLU A 132 -9.07 -1.09 20.75
C GLU A 132 -7.80 -1.64 21.41
N ALA A 133 -7.72 -1.58 22.73
CA ALA A 133 -6.58 -2.08 23.50
C ALA A 133 -6.44 -3.61 23.43
N GLU A 134 -7.53 -4.34 23.18
CA GLU A 134 -7.53 -5.79 23.04
C GLU A 134 -7.10 -6.23 21.62
N LEU A 135 -7.54 -5.51 20.59
CA LEU A 135 -7.38 -5.90 19.19
C LEU A 135 -6.05 -5.42 18.58
N ILE A 136 -5.71 -4.14 18.77
CA ILE A 136 -4.58 -3.49 18.11
C ILE A 136 -3.23 -4.21 18.32
N PRO A 137 -2.90 -4.70 19.53
CA PRO A 137 -1.62 -5.39 19.75
C PRO A 137 -1.42 -6.64 18.86
N SER A 138 -2.50 -7.28 18.42
CA SER A 138 -2.47 -8.48 17.57
C SER A 138 -2.29 -8.18 16.07
N MET A 139 -2.31 -6.91 15.67
CA MET A 139 -2.37 -6.48 14.26
C MET A 139 -1.02 -6.01 13.70
N LEU A 140 0.08 -6.36 14.36
CA LEU A 140 1.42 -5.88 14.00
C LEU A 140 1.89 -6.37 12.61
N ASP A 141 1.39 -7.50 12.13
CA ASP A 141 1.62 -8.04 10.77
C ASP A 141 0.37 -7.95 9.87
N ASP A 142 -0.63 -7.17 10.26
CA ASP A 142 -1.95 -7.16 9.63
C ASP A 142 -1.88 -6.75 8.14
N PRO A 143 -2.62 -7.39 7.20
CA PRO A 143 -2.59 -7.05 5.78
C PRO A 143 -3.26 -5.72 5.46
N SER A 144 -4.06 -5.16 6.37
CA SER A 144 -4.53 -3.78 6.30
C SER A 144 -3.45 -2.85 6.85
N LEU A 145 -2.86 -2.05 5.96
CA LEU A 145 -1.82 -1.10 6.34
C LEU A 145 -2.32 -0.08 7.38
N GLU A 146 -3.60 0.27 7.37
CA GLU A 146 -4.19 1.20 8.35
C GLU A 146 -4.22 0.57 9.76
N LEU A 147 -4.66 -0.69 9.88
CA LEU A 147 -4.66 -1.42 11.16
C LEU A 147 -3.23 -1.72 11.63
N ARG A 148 -2.36 -2.11 10.71
CA ARG A 148 -0.94 -2.32 10.99
C ARG A 148 -0.28 -1.05 11.51
N ARG A 149 -0.59 0.11 10.91
CA ARG A 149 -0.03 1.39 11.34
C ARG A 149 -0.40 1.69 12.80
N GLU A 150 -1.64 1.45 13.20
CA GLU A 150 -2.08 1.61 14.60
C GLU A 150 -1.38 0.62 15.54
N ALA A 151 -1.21 -0.65 15.13
CA ALA A 151 -0.46 -1.64 15.88
C ALA A 151 1.01 -1.27 16.06
N VAL A 152 1.65 -0.74 15.02
CA VAL A 152 3.03 -0.25 15.09
C VAL A 152 3.12 0.97 16.02
N ALA A 153 2.16 1.90 15.95
CA ALA A 153 2.11 3.04 16.86
C ALA A 153 1.99 2.60 18.32
N HIS A 154 1.08 1.66 18.61
CA HIS A 154 0.97 1.07 19.94
C HIS A 154 2.28 0.41 20.37
N LYS A 155 2.94 -0.34 19.48
CA LYS A 155 4.20 -1.03 19.79
C LYS A 155 5.35 -0.06 20.07
N LEU A 156 5.37 1.09 19.39
CA LEU A 156 6.34 2.16 19.65
C LEU A 156 6.11 2.83 21.00
N GLU A 157 4.86 3.08 21.39
CA GLU A 157 4.54 3.61 22.72
C GLU A 157 4.86 2.59 23.84
N GLU A 158 4.61 1.29 23.61
CA GLU A 158 5.04 0.22 24.51
C GLU A 158 6.58 0.23 24.68
N ALA A 159 7.32 0.31 23.56
CA ALA A 159 8.77 0.35 23.57
C ALA A 159 9.32 1.57 24.34
N LYS A 160 8.68 2.73 24.16
CA LYS A 160 8.99 3.95 24.89
C LYS A 160 8.69 3.82 26.38
N ALA A 161 7.54 3.30 26.76
CA ALA A 161 7.18 3.10 28.17
C ALA A 161 8.15 2.13 28.88
N LEU A 162 8.59 1.06 28.18
CA LEU A 162 9.61 0.14 28.69
C LEU A 162 10.96 0.83 28.88
N ALA A 163 11.35 1.73 27.96
CA ALA A 163 12.55 2.53 28.08
C ALA A 163 12.48 3.50 29.28
N ASP A 164 11.35 4.20 29.44
CA ASP A 164 11.12 5.11 30.58
C ASP A 164 11.16 4.36 31.92
N ALA A 165 10.69 3.10 31.92
CA ALA A 165 10.79 2.18 33.06
C ALA A 165 12.20 1.56 33.25
N LYS A 166 13.19 1.97 32.45
CA LYS A 166 14.58 1.47 32.45
C LYS A 166 14.71 -0.03 32.15
N ASN A 167 13.73 -0.60 31.47
CA ASN A 167 13.78 -1.98 30.99
C ASN A 167 14.33 -2.01 29.55
N GLU A 168 15.63 -1.74 29.39
CA GLU A 168 16.25 -1.54 28.07
C GLU A 168 16.20 -2.77 27.17
N GLU A 169 16.27 -3.97 27.73
CA GLU A 169 16.18 -5.21 26.95
C GLU A 169 14.79 -5.35 26.30
N ALA A 170 13.73 -5.18 27.09
CA ALA A 170 12.37 -5.25 26.58
C ALA A 170 12.05 -4.08 25.63
N ALA A 171 12.51 -2.86 25.94
CA ALA A 171 12.37 -1.70 25.07
C ALA A 171 13.02 -1.94 23.71
N THR A 172 14.24 -2.46 23.70
CA THR A 172 14.97 -2.81 22.47
C THR A 172 14.22 -3.86 21.66
N ALA A 173 13.73 -4.92 22.30
CA ALA A 173 12.95 -5.95 21.63
C ALA A 173 11.66 -5.37 21.00
N ALA A 174 10.99 -4.46 21.71
CA ALA A 174 9.79 -3.81 21.22
C ALA A 174 10.07 -2.86 20.04
N TYR A 175 11.13 -2.04 20.09
CA TYR A 175 11.54 -1.22 18.94
C TYR A 175 11.92 -2.05 17.73
N ARG A 176 12.60 -3.21 17.90
CA ARG A 176 12.89 -4.13 16.79
C ARG A 176 11.63 -4.73 16.18
N ALA A 177 10.64 -5.09 17.01
CA ALA A 177 9.36 -5.59 16.53
C ALA A 177 8.60 -4.52 15.74
N ALA A 178 8.54 -3.29 16.26
CA ALA A 178 7.95 -2.15 15.56
C ALA A 178 8.68 -1.88 14.23
N MET A 179 10.02 -1.84 14.24
CA MET A 179 10.85 -1.65 13.04
C MET A 179 10.57 -2.71 11.98
N THR A 180 10.45 -3.98 12.36
CA THR A 180 10.17 -5.08 11.41
C THR A 180 8.79 -4.94 10.76
N ALA A 181 7.82 -4.48 11.54
CA ALA A 181 6.42 -4.36 11.15
C ALA A 181 6.10 -3.07 10.37
N ALA A 182 6.81 -1.98 10.66
CA ALA A 182 6.54 -0.67 10.10
C ALA A 182 6.59 -0.66 8.57
N ARG A 183 5.68 0.08 7.95
CA ARG A 183 5.64 0.33 6.49
C ARG A 183 5.59 1.82 6.16
N ASP A 184 5.22 2.64 7.13
CA ASP A 184 5.22 4.10 7.03
C ASP A 184 6.59 4.69 7.40
N LEU A 185 7.04 5.65 6.57
CA LEU A 185 8.38 6.23 6.68
C LEU A 185 8.63 6.95 8.02
N ASP A 186 7.61 7.60 8.57
CA ASP A 186 7.68 8.28 9.87
C ASP A 186 7.90 7.29 11.02
N GLN A 187 7.17 6.18 11.03
CA GLN A 187 7.30 5.12 12.04
C GLN A 187 8.64 4.39 11.93
N ILE A 188 9.09 4.12 10.68
CA ILE A 188 10.41 3.54 10.42
C ILE A 188 11.51 4.44 10.97
N LYS A 189 11.49 5.76 10.67
CA LYS A 189 12.48 6.71 11.17
C LYS A 189 12.50 6.80 12.70
N LEU A 190 11.32 6.74 13.33
CA LEU A 190 11.23 6.77 14.79
C LEU A 190 11.86 5.50 15.39
N ALA A 191 11.50 4.33 14.88
CA ALA A 191 12.05 3.06 15.35
C ALA A 191 13.57 2.95 15.11
N ASP A 192 14.03 3.33 13.92
CA ASP A 192 15.44 3.35 13.53
C ASP A 192 16.25 4.25 14.46
N LYS A 193 15.80 5.51 14.68
CA LYS A 193 16.46 6.42 15.61
C LYS A 193 16.51 5.86 17.03
N ALA A 194 15.41 5.27 17.51
CA ALA A 194 15.37 4.68 18.85
C ALA A 194 16.32 3.47 19.00
N LEU A 195 16.56 2.72 17.93
CA LEU A 195 17.54 1.64 17.89
C LEU A 195 18.98 2.18 17.80
N GLU A 196 19.22 3.21 16.98
CA GLU A 196 20.51 3.88 16.86
C GLU A 196 20.97 4.47 18.19
N ASP A 197 20.08 5.15 18.93
CA ASP A 197 20.36 5.72 20.26
C ASP A 197 20.74 4.61 21.29
N ARG A 198 20.48 3.34 20.96
CA ARG A 198 20.84 2.14 21.74
C ARG A 198 22.03 1.38 21.15
N GLY A 199 22.75 1.97 20.20
CA GLY A 199 23.91 1.36 19.54
C GLY A 199 23.54 0.24 18.56
N ILE A 200 22.29 0.18 18.13
CA ILE A 200 21.78 -0.82 17.19
C ILE A 200 21.57 -0.16 15.84
N GLU A 201 22.42 -0.52 14.90
CA GLU A 201 22.32 -0.05 13.53
C GLU A 201 21.30 -0.91 12.75
N VAL A 202 20.38 -0.27 12.04
CA VAL A 202 19.43 -0.93 11.14
C VAL A 202 19.96 -0.88 9.71
N ASP A 203 19.84 -1.98 8.97
CA ASP A 203 20.07 -1.98 7.52
C ASP A 203 18.83 -1.42 6.82
N LEU A 204 18.72 -0.09 6.71
CA LEU A 204 17.62 0.59 6.04
C LEU A 204 17.47 0.16 4.57
N PRO A 205 18.56 0.07 3.77
CA PRO A 205 18.47 -0.46 2.42
C PRO A 205 17.82 -1.84 2.35
N ALA A 206 18.18 -2.76 3.26
CA ALA A 206 17.55 -4.08 3.31
C ALA A 206 16.11 -4.02 3.84
N HIS A 207 15.83 -3.20 4.85
CA HIS A 207 14.47 -3.05 5.39
C HIS A 207 13.48 -2.56 4.32
N PHE A 208 13.88 -1.59 3.51
CA PHE A 208 13.07 -1.13 2.38
C PHE A 208 13.17 -2.07 1.17
N GLY A 209 14.28 -2.79 0.98
CA GLY A 209 14.51 -3.56 -0.23
C GLY A 209 14.98 -2.69 -1.40
N PHE A 210 15.70 -1.60 -1.12
CA PHE A 210 16.32 -0.77 -2.13
C PHE A 210 17.35 -1.56 -2.93
N ILE A 211 17.40 -1.30 -4.24
CA ILE A 211 18.41 -1.84 -5.14
C ILE A 211 19.65 -0.95 -5.08
N GLN A 212 20.78 -1.56 -4.73
CA GLN A 212 22.04 -0.85 -4.52
C GLN A 212 23.07 -1.08 -5.62
N ARG A 213 22.97 -2.16 -6.40
CA ARG A 213 23.93 -2.44 -7.48
C ARG A 213 23.32 -2.18 -8.83
N TRP A 214 24.00 -1.34 -9.59
CA TRP A 214 23.57 -0.85 -10.88
C TRP A 214 24.68 -1.02 -11.91
N GLN A 215 24.30 -1.28 -13.16
CA GLN A 215 25.08 -0.88 -14.33
C GLN A 215 24.38 0.33 -14.94
N LEU A 216 25.11 1.41 -15.16
CA LEU A 216 24.60 2.66 -15.71
C LEU A 216 25.18 2.91 -17.09
N ILE A 217 24.37 3.42 -18.02
CA ILE A 217 24.82 3.83 -19.34
C ILE A 217 24.11 5.10 -19.80
N GLY A 218 24.88 6.03 -20.35
CA GLY A 218 24.43 7.36 -20.76
C GLY A 218 25.55 8.40 -20.63
N PRO A 219 25.28 9.67 -20.94
CA PRO A 219 23.97 10.20 -21.32
C PRO A 219 23.59 9.91 -22.79
N PHE A 220 22.35 9.47 -23.03
CA PHE A 220 21.72 9.55 -24.35
C PHE A 220 20.97 10.88 -24.52
N ASP A 221 20.56 11.18 -25.74
CA ASP A 221 19.85 12.43 -26.02
C ASP A 221 18.41 12.41 -25.48
N ASN A 222 17.99 13.52 -24.89
CA ASN A 222 16.59 13.81 -24.58
C ASN A 222 16.27 15.26 -24.96
N THR A 223 16.90 15.78 -26.03
CA THR A 223 16.72 17.18 -26.41
C THR A 223 15.24 17.45 -26.67
N ASP A 224 14.71 18.52 -26.09
CA ASP A 224 13.30 18.90 -26.13
C ASP A 224 12.35 17.79 -25.63
N LYS A 225 12.85 16.91 -24.73
CA LYS A 225 12.17 15.71 -24.22
C LYS A 225 11.87 14.64 -25.27
N ALA A 226 12.44 14.76 -26.48
CA ALA A 226 12.15 13.85 -27.59
C ALA A 226 12.63 12.40 -27.34
N GLY A 227 13.61 12.21 -26.47
CA GLY A 227 14.21 10.90 -26.18
C GLY A 227 13.36 9.98 -25.31
N PHE A 228 12.29 10.49 -24.66
CA PHE A 228 11.42 9.66 -23.82
C PHE A 228 10.78 8.50 -24.61
N ALA A 229 10.22 8.79 -25.77
CA ALA A 229 9.56 7.82 -26.65
C ALA A 229 10.54 6.97 -27.47
N VAL A 230 11.78 7.43 -27.66
CA VAL A 230 12.81 6.73 -28.43
C VAL A 230 13.31 5.50 -27.68
N ALA A 231 13.23 4.32 -28.31
CA ALA A 231 13.84 3.11 -27.80
C ALA A 231 15.34 3.10 -28.13
N TYR A 232 16.17 3.41 -27.14
CA TYR A 232 17.63 3.30 -27.28
C TYR A 232 18.08 1.83 -27.15
N PRO A 233 19.28 1.46 -27.61
CA PRO A 233 19.75 0.06 -27.58
C PRO A 233 19.59 -0.65 -26.21
N PRO A 234 19.85 -0.01 -25.04
CA PRO A 234 19.64 -0.65 -23.74
C PRO A 234 18.22 -1.15 -23.45
N GLU A 235 17.19 -0.64 -24.14
CA GLU A 235 15.81 -1.13 -24.00
C GLU A 235 15.60 -2.51 -24.65
N ASN A 236 16.44 -2.87 -25.63
CA ASN A 236 16.27 -4.09 -26.44
C ASN A 236 17.26 -5.19 -26.05
N GLU A 237 18.48 -4.83 -25.67
CA GLU A 237 19.54 -5.79 -25.35
C GLU A 237 20.50 -5.31 -24.27
N PHE A 238 21.13 -6.27 -23.59
CA PHE A 238 22.26 -6.01 -22.70
C PHE A 238 23.52 -6.66 -23.26
N LEU A 239 24.42 -5.81 -23.74
CA LEU A 239 25.76 -6.16 -24.18
C LEU A 239 26.74 -5.41 -23.27
N ALA A 240 27.44 -6.14 -22.39
CA ALA A 240 28.25 -5.55 -21.32
C ALA A 240 29.37 -4.64 -21.84
N ASP A 241 30.03 -5.07 -22.93
CA ASP A 241 31.18 -4.37 -23.52
C ASP A 241 30.78 -3.50 -24.73
N ALA A 242 29.48 -3.28 -24.98
CA ALA A 242 29.04 -2.46 -26.10
C ALA A 242 29.26 -0.97 -25.85
N GLU A 243 29.58 -0.27 -26.93
CA GLU A 243 29.55 1.19 -27.02
C GLU A 243 28.39 1.62 -27.92
N TYR A 244 27.64 2.63 -27.48
CA TYR A 244 26.55 3.22 -28.25
C TYR A 244 26.79 4.71 -28.45
N ALA A 245 26.24 5.27 -29.54
CA ALA A 245 26.22 6.72 -29.72
C ALA A 245 25.34 7.36 -28.63
N GLY A 246 25.95 8.14 -27.75
CA GLY A 246 25.29 8.96 -26.74
C GLY A 246 25.16 10.42 -27.18
N LYS A 247 24.73 11.28 -26.25
CA LYS A 247 24.43 12.70 -26.51
C LYS A 247 25.64 13.51 -26.97
N ALA A 248 26.81 13.26 -26.37
CA ALA A 248 28.03 14.03 -26.61
C ALA A 248 29.24 13.16 -26.99
N GLY A 249 28.99 11.93 -27.44
CA GLY A 249 30.01 10.92 -27.75
C GLY A 249 29.53 9.51 -27.43
N ASN A 250 30.39 8.52 -27.62
CA ASN A 250 30.06 7.13 -27.29
C ASN A 250 29.90 6.95 -25.78
N VAL A 251 28.97 6.08 -25.39
CA VAL A 251 28.69 5.71 -24.00
C VAL A 251 28.77 4.18 -23.85
N SER A 252 29.26 3.74 -22.69
CA SER A 252 29.39 2.33 -22.32
C SER A 252 28.89 2.11 -20.89
N TRP A 253 28.62 0.85 -20.55
CA TRP A 253 28.14 0.49 -19.22
C TRP A 253 29.20 0.71 -18.14
N LYS A 254 28.80 1.31 -17.02
CA LYS A 254 29.63 1.50 -15.83
C LYS A 254 28.97 0.88 -14.62
N SER A 255 29.72 0.09 -13.86
CA SER A 255 29.23 -0.44 -12.58
C SER A 255 29.14 0.67 -11.54
N HIS A 256 28.07 0.67 -10.76
CA HIS A 256 27.82 1.62 -9.69
C HIS A 256 27.19 0.89 -8.50
N THR A 257 27.70 1.15 -7.29
CA THR A 257 27.11 0.64 -6.04
C THR A 257 26.72 1.83 -5.18
N GLU A 258 25.42 1.92 -4.86
CA GLU A 258 24.84 2.95 -3.99
C GLU A 258 24.90 2.52 -2.53
N VAL A 259 25.30 3.46 -1.66
CA VAL A 259 25.50 3.25 -0.23
C VAL A 259 24.63 4.16 0.64
N ASP A 260 23.86 5.05 0.03
CA ASP A 260 22.82 5.83 0.70
C ASP A 260 21.76 4.92 1.35
N ASP A 261 21.37 5.25 2.59
CA ASP A 261 20.42 4.45 3.39
C ASP A 261 19.03 4.35 2.75
N TYR A 262 18.69 5.28 1.85
CA TYR A 262 17.45 5.31 1.09
C TYR A 262 17.63 4.91 -0.39
N GLY A 263 18.81 4.39 -0.75
CA GLY A 263 19.11 3.91 -2.10
C GLY A 263 19.07 5.01 -3.16
N LEU A 264 19.33 6.26 -2.79
CA LEU A 264 19.25 7.41 -3.68
C LEU A 264 20.48 7.49 -4.60
N VAL A 265 20.30 7.16 -5.87
CA VAL A 265 21.31 7.32 -6.90
C VAL A 265 21.27 8.74 -7.45
N ASP A 266 22.37 9.48 -7.29
CA ASP A 266 22.56 10.82 -7.84
C ASP A 266 23.32 10.78 -9.16
N LEU A 267 22.58 10.85 -10.27
CA LEU A 267 23.15 10.75 -11.62
C LEU A 267 24.06 11.93 -11.95
N ASN A 268 23.82 13.12 -11.38
CA ASN A 268 24.73 14.26 -11.57
C ASN A 268 26.12 13.97 -10.99
N LYS A 269 26.19 13.23 -9.87
CA LYS A 269 27.47 12.80 -9.27
C LYS A 269 28.11 11.65 -10.06
N VAL A 270 27.32 10.76 -10.65
CA VAL A 270 27.83 9.55 -11.30
C VAL A 270 28.26 9.76 -12.75
N VAL A 271 27.44 10.47 -13.54
CA VAL A 271 27.71 10.71 -14.98
C VAL A 271 28.03 12.16 -15.31
N GLY A 272 27.93 13.07 -14.34
CA GLY A 272 28.09 14.51 -14.55
C GLY A 272 26.76 15.20 -14.81
N LYS A 273 26.77 16.54 -14.75
CA LYS A 273 25.58 17.35 -15.01
C LYS A 273 25.29 17.41 -16.51
N HIS A 274 24.11 16.93 -16.90
CA HIS A 274 23.65 16.99 -18.28
C HIS A 274 22.19 17.45 -18.34
N MET A 275 21.90 18.31 -19.31
CA MET A 275 20.55 18.77 -19.65
C MET A 275 20.06 18.05 -20.90
N GLY A 276 18.75 17.81 -20.98
CA GLY A 276 18.14 17.11 -22.10
C GLY A 276 18.82 15.76 -22.33
N ALA A 277 18.95 14.96 -21.27
CA ALA A 277 19.77 13.74 -21.27
C ALA A 277 19.04 12.53 -20.65
N ILE A 278 19.48 11.32 -21.01
CA ILE A 278 18.93 10.06 -20.48
C ILE A 278 20.05 9.19 -19.93
N VAL A 279 19.82 8.57 -18.78
CA VAL A 279 20.62 7.44 -18.30
C VAL A 279 19.72 6.24 -18.16
N TYR A 280 20.22 5.09 -18.60
CA TYR A 280 19.65 3.80 -18.24
C TYR A 280 20.38 3.22 -17.05
N ALA A 281 19.61 2.69 -16.10
CA ALA A 281 20.10 1.95 -14.96
C ALA A 281 19.58 0.52 -15.00
N ARG A 282 20.50 -0.45 -15.05
CA ARG A 282 20.21 -1.87 -15.05
C ARG A 282 20.61 -2.49 -13.72
N ALA A 283 19.78 -3.37 -13.18
CA ALA A 283 20.12 -4.19 -12.03
C ALA A 283 19.79 -5.66 -12.30
N GLU A 284 20.64 -6.56 -11.79
CA GLU A 284 20.31 -7.97 -11.70
C GLU A 284 19.67 -8.23 -10.34
N PHE A 285 18.63 -9.08 -10.33
CA PHE A 285 17.89 -9.44 -9.14
C PHE A 285 17.73 -10.96 -9.07
N ILE A 286 18.36 -11.60 -8.09
CA ILE A 286 18.34 -13.04 -7.87
C ILE A 286 17.23 -13.36 -6.88
N ALA A 287 16.10 -13.87 -7.37
CA ALA A 287 14.97 -14.29 -6.54
C ALA A 287 15.12 -15.76 -6.13
N ASP A 288 14.78 -16.09 -4.89
CA ASP A 288 14.74 -17.45 -4.36
C ASP A 288 13.57 -18.29 -4.93
N GLU A 289 12.46 -17.62 -5.26
CA GLU A 289 11.27 -18.19 -5.86
C GLU A 289 10.59 -17.24 -6.85
N ALA A 290 9.65 -17.78 -7.62
CA ALA A 290 8.79 -16.96 -8.48
C ALA A 290 7.62 -16.39 -7.67
N ARG A 291 7.46 -15.07 -7.63
CA ARG A 291 6.44 -14.40 -6.83
C ARG A 291 5.99 -13.07 -7.47
N PRO A 292 4.74 -12.62 -7.24
CA PRO A 292 4.34 -11.26 -7.56
C PRO A 292 5.13 -10.27 -6.70
N VAL A 293 5.47 -9.11 -7.26
CA VAL A 293 6.17 -8.03 -6.57
C VAL A 293 5.70 -6.67 -7.09
N ASP A 294 5.88 -5.67 -6.26
CA ASP A 294 5.88 -4.27 -6.68
C ASP A 294 7.34 -3.84 -6.91
N VAL A 295 7.58 -3.19 -8.04
CA VAL A 295 8.80 -2.44 -8.34
C VAL A 295 8.47 -0.96 -8.18
N ARG A 296 8.96 -0.36 -7.08
CA ARG A 296 8.56 0.99 -6.67
C ARG A 296 9.71 1.98 -6.88
N LEU A 297 9.41 3.08 -7.55
CA LEU A 297 10.37 4.11 -7.96
C LEU A 297 10.00 5.47 -7.35
N GLY A 298 10.99 6.13 -6.75
CA GLY A 298 10.98 7.57 -6.52
C GLY A 298 11.87 8.27 -7.54
N CYS A 299 11.35 9.24 -8.29
CA CYS A 299 12.12 9.96 -9.30
C CYS A 299 11.52 11.34 -9.61
N ILE A 300 12.39 12.36 -9.66
CA ILE A 300 11.99 13.74 -9.95
C ILE A 300 11.73 13.93 -11.46
N ASN A 301 12.33 13.10 -12.30
CA ASN A 301 12.31 13.26 -13.75
C ASN A 301 11.50 12.15 -14.44
N ALA A 302 11.31 12.30 -15.76
CA ALA A 302 10.53 11.34 -16.53
C ALA A 302 11.22 9.97 -16.52
N ASN A 303 10.43 8.91 -16.46
CA ASN A 303 10.95 7.57 -16.23
C ASN A 303 10.16 6.47 -16.92
N LYS A 304 10.83 5.34 -17.15
CA LYS A 304 10.23 4.07 -17.53
C LYS A 304 10.91 2.94 -16.76
N VAL A 305 10.15 1.93 -16.36
CA VAL A 305 10.65 0.77 -15.61
C VAL A 305 10.25 -0.51 -16.31
N TRP A 306 11.20 -1.42 -16.48
CA TRP A 306 10.97 -2.76 -17.01
C TRP A 306 11.44 -3.83 -16.03
N LEU A 307 10.75 -4.97 -16.03
CA LEU A 307 11.17 -6.20 -15.38
C LEU A 307 11.21 -7.32 -16.41
N ASN A 308 12.36 -7.94 -16.62
CA ASN A 308 12.56 -9.02 -17.59
C ASN A 308 12.11 -8.67 -19.02
N GLY A 309 12.23 -7.39 -19.41
CA GLY A 309 11.81 -6.86 -20.71
C GLY A 309 10.34 -6.44 -20.79
N GLU A 310 9.53 -6.73 -19.77
CA GLU A 310 8.15 -6.26 -19.67
C GLU A 310 8.11 -4.83 -19.12
N LEU A 311 7.49 -3.89 -19.83
CA LEU A 311 7.32 -2.51 -19.38
C LEU A 311 6.26 -2.46 -18.27
N LEU A 312 6.68 -2.07 -17.07
CA LEU A 312 5.79 -1.97 -15.91
C LEU A 312 5.14 -0.59 -15.80
N THR A 313 5.93 0.48 -15.94
CA THR A 313 5.45 1.87 -15.85
C THR A 313 6.17 2.79 -16.82
N ALA A 314 5.48 3.84 -17.26
CA ALA A 314 6.02 4.90 -18.10
C ALA A 314 5.39 6.24 -17.71
N ASN A 315 6.20 7.15 -17.20
CA ASN A 315 5.76 8.43 -16.64
C ASN A 315 6.55 9.57 -17.28
N GLU A 316 5.94 10.29 -18.21
CA GLU A 316 6.56 11.47 -18.84
C GLU A 316 6.30 12.74 -17.99
N VAL A 317 6.74 12.70 -16.74
CA VAL A 317 6.54 13.78 -15.77
C VAL A 317 7.91 14.29 -15.30
N TYR A 318 8.11 15.60 -15.42
CA TYR A 318 9.35 16.27 -15.01
C TYR A 318 9.09 17.16 -13.80
N HIS A 319 10.08 17.24 -12.91
CA HIS A 319 10.06 18.01 -11.68
C HIS A 319 8.88 17.69 -10.75
N ALA A 320 8.56 16.40 -10.67
CA ALA A 320 7.66 15.90 -9.65
C ALA A 320 8.37 15.89 -8.27
N ASN A 321 7.62 15.54 -7.22
CA ASN A 321 8.25 15.19 -5.95
C ASN A 321 9.13 13.93 -6.11
N ARG A 322 9.98 13.62 -5.13
CA ARG A 322 10.82 12.41 -5.06
C ARG A 322 10.40 11.43 -3.97
N SER A 323 9.11 11.44 -3.61
CA SER A 323 8.61 10.59 -2.54
C SER A 323 8.99 9.13 -2.80
N VAL A 324 9.39 8.43 -1.73
CA VAL A 324 9.52 6.96 -1.77
C VAL A 324 8.20 6.40 -2.27
N ASP A 325 8.27 5.42 -3.17
CA ASP A 325 7.11 4.72 -3.73
C ASP A 325 6.16 5.59 -4.58
N GLN A 326 6.64 6.70 -5.13
CA GLN A 326 5.85 7.58 -5.99
C GLN A 326 5.23 6.88 -7.20
N TYR A 327 5.98 6.00 -7.87
CA TYR A 327 5.50 5.21 -8.99
C TYR A 327 5.59 3.73 -8.63
N VAL A 328 4.50 2.99 -8.83
CA VAL A 328 4.40 1.55 -8.52
C VAL A 328 4.16 0.79 -9.82
N GLY A 329 5.08 -0.12 -10.15
CA GLY A 329 4.90 -1.10 -11.22
C GLY A 329 4.68 -2.49 -10.66
N GLU A 330 3.52 -3.08 -10.90
CA GLU A 330 3.23 -4.46 -10.53
C GLU A 330 3.88 -5.41 -11.53
N GLY A 331 4.62 -6.40 -11.03
CA GLY A 331 5.32 -7.37 -11.87
C GLY A 331 5.44 -8.74 -11.22
N ARG A 332 6.11 -9.66 -11.91
CA ARG A 332 6.36 -11.01 -11.41
C ARG A 332 7.82 -11.40 -11.57
N LEU A 333 8.46 -11.73 -10.45
CA LEU A 333 9.79 -12.35 -10.45
C LEU A 333 9.68 -13.81 -10.90
N LYS A 334 10.69 -14.26 -11.66
CA LYS A 334 11.00 -15.66 -11.88
C LYS A 334 11.99 -16.12 -10.81
N LYS A 335 11.97 -17.40 -10.44
CA LYS A 335 13.04 -17.96 -9.63
C LYS A 335 14.39 -17.80 -10.35
N GLY A 336 15.43 -17.42 -9.61
CA GLY A 336 16.76 -17.15 -10.15
C GLY A 336 16.90 -15.72 -10.65
N LYS A 337 17.66 -15.53 -11.72
CA LYS A 337 18.03 -14.22 -12.24
C LYS A 337 16.86 -13.53 -12.93
N ASN A 338 16.61 -12.28 -12.52
CA ASN A 338 15.75 -11.30 -13.15
C ASN A 338 16.56 -10.07 -13.51
N VAL A 339 16.06 -9.26 -14.44
CA VAL A 339 16.68 -8.00 -14.84
C VAL A 339 15.67 -6.88 -14.68
N ILE A 340 16.06 -5.85 -13.93
CA ILE A 340 15.33 -4.59 -13.83
C ILE A 340 16.07 -3.57 -14.69
N LEU A 341 15.35 -2.85 -15.53
CA LEU A 341 15.87 -1.73 -16.31
C LEU A 341 15.05 -0.49 -15.97
N VAL A 342 15.73 0.64 -15.78
CA VAL A 342 15.13 1.93 -15.54
C VAL A 342 15.69 2.90 -16.56
N LYS A 343 14.83 3.68 -17.20
CA LYS A 343 15.19 4.84 -18.02
C LYS A 343 14.88 6.09 -17.22
N ILE A 344 15.84 7.00 -17.07
CA ILE A 344 15.67 8.26 -16.35
C ILE A 344 16.02 9.41 -17.28
N CYS A 345 15.05 10.26 -17.59
CA CYS A 345 15.15 11.33 -18.57
C CYS A 345 15.16 12.71 -17.87
N GLN A 346 16.22 13.48 -18.02
CA GLN A 346 16.31 14.89 -17.60
C GLN A 346 15.97 15.83 -18.76
N ASN A 347 15.40 17.00 -18.47
CA ASN A 347 15.12 18.05 -19.44
C ASN A 347 16.17 19.18 -19.36
N GLU A 348 15.93 20.29 -20.05
CA GLU A 348 16.83 21.44 -20.17
C GLU A 348 16.48 22.58 -19.21
N GLN A 349 15.64 22.31 -18.22
CA GLN A 349 15.20 23.36 -17.30
C GLN A 349 16.37 23.83 -16.42
N THR A 350 16.57 25.14 -16.34
CA THR A 350 17.81 25.74 -15.81
C THR A 350 17.73 26.19 -14.37
N GLU A 351 16.52 26.32 -13.81
CA GLU A 351 16.30 26.72 -12.43
C GLU A 351 16.93 25.71 -11.47
N ASN A 352 17.56 26.18 -10.40
CA ASN A 352 18.33 25.32 -9.48
C ASN A 352 17.51 24.17 -8.90
N TRP A 353 16.20 24.37 -8.67
CA TRP A 353 15.29 23.35 -8.15
C TRP A 353 14.97 22.25 -9.18
N ALA A 354 15.23 22.49 -10.47
CA ALA A 354 14.93 21.58 -11.57
C ALA A 354 16.14 20.72 -12.00
N GLN A 355 17.32 21.00 -11.45
CA GLN A 355 18.57 20.36 -11.85
C GLN A 355 18.85 19.02 -11.15
N ASP A 356 18.05 18.64 -10.17
CA ASP A 356 18.18 17.33 -9.53
C ASP A 356 17.87 16.22 -10.55
N TRP A 357 18.80 15.28 -10.66
CA TRP A 357 18.69 14.11 -11.52
C TRP A 357 18.99 12.87 -10.71
N GLN A 358 17.96 12.36 -10.05
CA GLN A 358 18.08 11.35 -9.00
C GLN A 358 16.94 10.35 -9.09
N PHE A 359 17.23 9.12 -8.69
CA PHE A 359 16.22 8.10 -8.54
C PHE A 359 16.57 7.13 -7.40
N GLN A 360 15.55 6.47 -6.87
CA GLN A 360 15.71 5.34 -5.96
C GLN A 360 14.65 4.30 -6.31
N LEU A 361 15.02 3.02 -6.26
CA LEU A 361 14.14 1.92 -6.63
C LEU A 361 14.22 0.80 -5.58
N ARG A 362 13.07 0.28 -5.18
CA ARG A 362 12.96 -0.87 -4.28
C ARG A 362 12.04 -1.95 -4.87
N VAL A 363 12.23 -3.18 -4.39
CA VAL A 363 11.37 -4.32 -4.71
C VAL A 363 10.72 -4.82 -3.41
N CYS A 364 9.41 -4.95 -3.43
CA CYS A 364 8.63 -5.36 -2.26
C CYS A 364 7.39 -6.18 -2.65
N ASP A 365 6.71 -6.75 -1.66
CA ASP A 365 5.35 -7.28 -1.85
C ASP A 365 4.32 -6.14 -1.92
N LYS A 366 3.06 -6.49 -2.20
CA LYS A 366 1.94 -5.54 -2.26
C LYS A 366 1.72 -4.72 -0.98
N PHE A 367 2.24 -5.19 0.16
CA PHE A 367 2.14 -4.52 1.45
C PHE A 367 3.39 -3.65 1.75
N GLY A 368 4.35 -3.57 0.83
CA GLY A 368 5.59 -2.84 1.03
C GLY A 368 6.64 -3.57 1.86
N THR A 369 6.49 -4.88 2.11
CA THR A 369 7.54 -5.71 2.73
C THR A 369 8.65 -5.96 1.73
N ALA A 370 9.91 -5.72 2.10
CA ALA A 370 11.04 -5.92 1.20
C ALA A 370 11.10 -7.35 0.64
N VAL A 371 11.37 -7.45 -0.66
CA VAL A 371 11.79 -8.68 -1.33
C VAL A 371 13.24 -8.49 -1.71
N LEU A 372 14.12 -9.34 -1.18
CA LEU A 372 15.56 -9.15 -1.28
C LEU A 372 16.20 -10.04 -2.34
N SER A 373 17.10 -9.45 -3.12
CA SER A 373 17.97 -10.20 -4.02
C SER A 373 18.96 -11.03 -3.22
N GLN A 374 19.15 -12.29 -3.58
CA GLN A 374 20.06 -13.22 -2.88
C GLN A 374 21.53 -12.77 -2.92
N ASP A 375 21.91 -11.99 -3.93
CA ASP A 375 23.27 -11.54 -4.12
C ASP A 375 23.56 -10.19 -3.42
N ARG A 376 22.59 -9.57 -2.71
CA ARG A 376 22.66 -8.22 -2.14
C ARG A 376 24.03 -7.94 -1.47
N PRO A 377 24.63 -6.75 -1.67
CA PRO A 377 25.85 -6.40 -0.94
C PRO A 377 25.60 -6.47 0.57
N LEU A 378 26.48 -7.15 1.29
CA LEU A 378 26.45 -7.12 2.75
C LEU A 378 26.69 -5.69 3.22
N LYS A 379 25.90 -5.24 4.20
CA LYS A 379 26.18 -3.96 4.87
C LYS A 379 27.60 -4.03 5.42
N ARG A 380 28.46 -3.08 5.01
CA ARG A 380 29.78 -2.90 5.63
C ARG A 380 29.57 -2.44 7.05
N THR A 381 29.56 -3.39 7.98
CA THR A 381 29.57 -3.10 9.41
C THR A 381 31.02 -2.95 9.89
N ALA A 382 31.23 -2.27 11.01
CA ALA A 382 32.53 -2.26 11.68
C ALA A 382 33.04 -3.68 12.02
N ALA A 383 32.14 -4.66 12.12
CA ALA A 383 32.46 -6.08 12.29
C ALA A 383 32.96 -6.73 10.99
N LEU A 384 32.36 -6.41 9.83
CA LEU A 384 32.83 -6.86 8.52
C LEU A 384 34.23 -6.32 8.22
N ASP A 385 34.51 -5.06 8.57
CA ASP A 385 35.83 -4.44 8.41
C ASP A 385 36.91 -5.05 9.32
N ARG A 386 36.54 -5.67 10.44
CA ARG A 386 37.47 -6.43 11.30
C ARG A 386 37.76 -7.84 10.79
N LEU A 387 36.84 -8.44 10.06
CA LEU A 387 37.00 -9.78 9.45
C LEU A 387 37.77 -9.74 8.12
N LEU A 388 37.80 -8.58 7.47
CA LEU A 388 38.51 -8.34 6.21
C LEU A 388 39.93 -7.78 6.41
N ARG A 389 40.37 -7.58 7.66
CA ARG A 389 41.75 -7.30 8.05
C ARG A 389 42.37 -8.56 8.65
#